data_AF-A0A950KCT6-F1
#
_entry.id   AF-A0A950KCT6-F1
#
_cell.length_a   1.000
_cell.length_b   1.000
_cell.length_c   1.000
_cell.angle_alpha   90.00
_cell.angle_beta   90.00
_cell.angle_gamma   90.00
#
_symmetry.space_group_name_H-M   'P 1'
#
loop_
_entity.id
_entity.type
_entity.pdbx_description
1 polymer ?
#
loop_
_entity_poly.entity_id
_entity_poly.type
_entity_poly.pdbx_seq_one_letter_code
_entity_poly.pdbx_strand_id
1 'polypeptide(L)'
;MQSHRLLILAGLLIGITGCALKPPPWAGGWKKAQAPPETALVYFFRPRSPVATAVSADVQDNAVNLGTLSDGTYFVYHARPGTHAFMLITNSVAIQPLRARAGMTYYLRGRLEQIGSHYPPHLTMVSPLEGQAAIRHLERLDYGE
;
A
#
# COMPACT_ATOMS: atom_id res chain seq x y z
N MET A 1 10.08 -40.38 64.99
CA MET A 1 10.85 -39.14 65.19
C MET A 1 10.50 -38.19 64.07
N GLN A 2 9.81 -37.11 64.43
CA GLN A 2 9.09 -36.19 63.57
C GLN A 2 9.87 -34.88 63.53
N SER A 3 10.24 -34.40 62.34
CA SER A 3 10.46 -32.98 62.04
C SER A 3 10.87 -32.78 60.58
N HIS A 4 9.89 -32.58 59.69
CA HIS A 4 10.15 -31.87 58.43
C HIS A 4 9.76 -30.41 58.64
N ARG A 5 10.80 -29.59 58.85
CA ARG A 5 10.70 -28.14 59.00
C ARG A 5 10.35 -27.53 57.64
N LEU A 6 9.20 -26.90 57.61
CA LEU A 6 8.75 -25.93 56.63
C LEU A 6 9.72 -24.74 56.61
N LEU A 7 10.30 -24.38 55.46
CA LEU A 7 10.84 -23.05 55.21
C LEU A 7 10.50 -22.61 53.78
N ILE A 8 9.78 -21.49 53.74
CA ILE A 8 9.22 -20.77 52.60
C ILE A 8 10.25 -19.73 52.13
N LEU A 9 10.07 -19.26 50.88
CA LEU A 9 10.63 -18.07 50.22
C LEU A 9 11.99 -18.24 49.51
N ALA A 10 11.96 -18.11 48.19
CA ALA A 10 12.25 -16.82 47.55
C ALA A 10 12.03 -16.93 46.04
N GLY A 11 10.97 -16.28 45.55
CA GLY A 11 10.76 -16.09 44.12
C GLY A 11 11.84 -15.18 43.55
N LEU A 12 12.61 -15.68 42.60
CA LEU A 12 13.54 -14.88 41.81
C LEU A 12 12.96 -14.73 40.39
N LEU A 13 12.04 -13.77 40.26
CA LEU A 13 11.61 -13.19 38.99
C LEU A 13 12.81 -12.43 38.41
N ILE A 14 13.54 -13.08 37.51
CA ILE A 14 14.60 -12.42 36.73
C ILE A 14 13.90 -11.56 35.67
N GLY A 15 13.84 -10.26 35.95
CA GLY A 15 13.35 -9.23 35.04
C GLY A 15 14.22 -9.15 33.79
N ILE A 16 13.58 -9.30 32.64
CA ILE A 16 14.18 -9.10 31.32
C ILE A 16 14.29 -7.59 31.12
N THR A 17 15.44 -7.01 31.44
CA THR A 17 15.73 -5.61 31.13
C THR A 17 16.03 -5.48 29.64
N GLY A 18 14.98 -5.43 28.83
CA GLY A 18 15.08 -5.01 27.44
C GLY A 18 15.35 -3.51 27.38
N CYS A 19 16.57 -3.10 27.07
CA CYS A 19 16.87 -1.71 26.73
C CYS A 19 16.16 -1.36 25.41
N ALA A 20 15.03 -0.66 25.50
CA ALA A 20 14.41 -0.01 24.35
C ALA A 20 15.30 1.17 23.92
N LEU A 21 16.20 0.91 22.96
CA LEU A 21 16.99 1.96 22.32
C LEU A 21 16.02 2.84 21.50
N LYS A 22 15.79 4.07 21.94
CA LYS A 22 15.01 5.05 21.17
C LYS A 22 15.83 5.42 19.92
N PRO A 23 15.31 5.24 18.70
CA PRO A 23 16.02 5.65 17.51
C PRO A 23 16.26 7.16 17.53
N PRO A 24 17.39 7.64 16.98
CA PRO A 24 17.74 9.05 17.02
C PRO A 24 16.75 9.89 16.18
N PRO A 25 16.56 11.18 16.50
CA PRO A 25 15.56 12.06 15.88
C PRO A 25 15.78 12.34 14.38
N TRP A 26 16.92 11.93 13.82
CA TRP A 26 17.23 12.02 12.38
C TRP A 26 17.05 10.69 11.64
N ALA A 27 16.70 9.61 12.33
CA ALA A 27 16.11 8.44 11.69
C ALA A 27 14.69 8.82 11.27
N GLY A 28 14.60 9.65 10.21
CA GLY A 28 13.37 9.97 9.52
C GLY A 28 12.77 8.65 9.08
N GLY A 29 11.85 8.15 9.89
CA GLY A 29 11.17 6.90 9.64
C GLY A 29 10.46 7.06 8.32
N TRP A 30 10.99 6.42 7.30
CA TRP A 30 10.16 5.88 6.26
C TRP A 30 9.26 4.92 7.01
N LYS A 31 8.10 5.41 7.50
CA LYS A 31 6.97 4.52 7.67
C LYS A 31 6.73 4.03 6.25
N LYS A 32 7.38 2.92 5.89
CA LYS A 32 6.81 1.98 4.94
C LYS A 32 5.37 1.91 5.41
N ALA A 33 4.43 2.35 4.60
CA ALA A 33 3.05 2.03 4.88
C ALA A 33 3.04 0.50 4.91
N GLN A 34 3.09 -0.02 6.12
CA GLN A 34 2.93 -1.42 6.38
C GLN A 34 1.42 -1.58 6.42
N ALA A 35 0.89 -2.47 5.59
CA ALA A 35 -0.55 -2.66 5.59
C ALA A 35 -1.00 -3.06 7.00
N PRO A 36 -2.12 -2.52 7.51
CA PRO A 36 -2.75 -3.08 8.70
C PRO A 36 -2.81 -4.61 8.55
N PRO A 37 -2.55 -5.39 9.61
CA PRO A 37 -2.43 -6.85 9.50
C PRO A 37 -3.69 -7.55 8.96
N GLU A 38 -4.80 -6.83 8.82
CA GLU A 38 -6.08 -7.31 8.30
C GLU A 38 -6.36 -6.91 6.84
N THR A 39 -5.55 -6.01 6.25
CA THR A 39 -5.73 -5.52 4.87
C THR A 39 -4.46 -5.67 4.05
N ALA A 40 -4.60 -5.54 2.73
CA ALA A 40 -3.49 -5.32 1.82
C ALA A 40 -3.46 -3.85 1.41
N LEU A 41 -2.28 -3.28 1.25
CA LEU A 41 -2.12 -1.95 0.67
C LEU A 41 -1.97 -2.06 -0.83
N VAL A 42 -2.79 -1.33 -1.57
CA VAL A 42 -2.65 -1.20 -3.02
C VAL A 42 -2.43 0.27 -3.35
N TYR A 43 -1.24 0.57 -3.84
CA TYR A 43 -0.89 1.88 -4.36
C TYR A 43 -1.30 1.95 -5.83
N PHE A 44 -2.18 2.87 -6.15
CA PHE A 44 -2.50 3.21 -7.53
C PHE A 44 -1.76 4.50 -7.86
N PHE A 45 -0.98 4.51 -8.93
CA PHE A 45 -0.21 5.68 -9.28
C PHE A 45 -0.09 5.87 -10.78
N ARG A 46 -0.02 7.13 -11.20
CA ARG A 46 0.21 7.51 -12.58
C ARG A 46 1.40 8.48 -12.64
N PRO A 47 2.55 8.05 -13.18
CA PRO A 47 3.67 8.94 -13.42
C PRO A 47 3.28 10.09 -14.33
N ARG A 48 3.95 11.24 -14.17
CA ARG A 48 3.81 12.35 -15.12
C ARG A 48 4.19 11.88 -16.51
N SER A 49 3.37 12.24 -17.47
CA SER A 49 3.56 11.91 -18.88
C SER A 49 3.45 13.17 -19.72
N PRO A 50 4.33 13.39 -20.72
CA PRO A 50 4.16 14.51 -21.65
C PRO A 50 2.91 14.35 -22.54
N VAL A 51 2.34 13.14 -22.60
CA VAL A 51 1.12 12.84 -23.34
C VAL A 51 -0.06 12.64 -22.38
N ALA A 52 -1.25 13.09 -22.80
CA ALA A 52 -2.52 12.94 -22.08
C ALA A 52 -2.59 13.58 -20.66
N THR A 53 -1.86 14.67 -20.41
CA THR A 53 -1.79 15.36 -19.11
C THR A 53 -3.15 15.82 -18.57
N ALA A 54 -4.06 16.24 -19.45
CA ALA A 54 -5.39 16.73 -19.09
C ALA A 54 -6.44 15.62 -18.90
N VAL A 55 -6.13 14.38 -19.27
CA VAL A 55 -7.04 13.24 -19.14
C VAL A 55 -6.83 12.62 -17.77
N SER A 56 -7.90 12.24 -17.08
CA SER A 56 -7.83 11.42 -15.87
C SER A 56 -8.49 10.06 -16.11
N ALA A 57 -8.18 9.08 -15.26
CA ALA A 57 -8.72 7.73 -15.41
C ALA A 57 -9.30 7.22 -14.08
N ASP A 58 -10.51 6.69 -14.11
CA ASP A 58 -11.17 6.17 -12.92
C ASP A 58 -10.60 4.81 -12.54
N VAL A 59 -10.47 4.58 -11.24
CA VAL A 59 -10.00 3.32 -10.67
C VAL A 59 -11.15 2.62 -9.98
N GLN A 60 -11.34 1.34 -10.29
CA GLN A 60 -12.36 0.51 -9.66
C GLN A 60 -11.79 -0.80 -9.15
N ASP A 61 -12.46 -1.38 -8.16
CA ASP A 61 -12.26 -2.74 -7.66
C ASP A 61 -13.58 -3.49 -7.75
N ASN A 62 -13.65 -4.52 -8.60
CA ASN A 62 -14.86 -5.32 -8.79
C ASN A 62 -16.12 -4.46 -9.05
N ALA A 63 -15.98 -3.43 -9.88
CA ALA A 63 -16.99 -2.44 -10.26
C ALA A 63 -17.35 -1.38 -9.18
N VAL A 64 -16.66 -1.38 -8.05
CA VAL A 64 -16.78 -0.32 -7.03
C VAL A 64 -15.76 0.77 -7.33
N ASN A 65 -16.22 2.03 -7.42
CA ASN A 65 -15.34 3.18 -7.63
C ASN A 65 -14.49 3.46 -6.39
N LEU A 66 -13.17 3.57 -6.60
CA LEU A 66 -12.19 3.88 -5.57
C LEU A 66 -11.68 5.32 -5.64
N GLY A 67 -11.77 5.96 -6.81
CA GLY A 67 -11.20 7.29 -7.06
C GLY A 67 -10.71 7.47 -8.49
N THR A 68 -10.00 8.56 -8.74
CA THR A 68 -9.56 8.97 -10.07
C THR A 68 -8.03 9.21 -10.07
N LEU A 69 -7.32 8.70 -11.08
CA LEU A 69 -5.90 8.96 -11.30
C LEU A 69 -5.68 10.04 -12.35
N SER A 70 -5.32 11.23 -11.89
CA SER A 70 -4.81 12.31 -12.73
C SER A 70 -3.31 12.15 -13.01
N ASP A 71 -2.79 12.89 -14.00
CA ASP A 71 -1.36 12.86 -14.31
C ASP A 71 -0.50 13.31 -13.11
N GLY A 72 0.54 12.55 -12.80
CA GLY A 72 1.46 12.90 -11.71
C GLY A 72 0.94 12.64 -10.30
N THR A 73 -0.09 11.79 -10.14
CA THR A 73 -0.75 11.53 -8.86
C THR A 73 -0.67 10.07 -8.43
N TYR A 74 -0.94 9.82 -7.15
CA TYR A 74 -1.16 8.49 -6.60
C TYR A 74 -2.15 8.53 -5.43
N PHE A 75 -2.79 7.40 -5.14
CA PHE A 75 -3.53 7.19 -3.88
C PHE A 75 -3.31 5.78 -3.36
N VAL A 76 -3.79 5.53 -2.15
CA VAL A 76 -3.63 4.26 -1.44
C VAL A 76 -5.01 3.71 -1.13
N TYR A 77 -5.21 2.42 -1.38
CA TYR A 77 -6.42 1.68 -1.05
C TYR A 77 -6.11 0.52 -0.12
N HIS A 78 -6.85 0.41 0.98
CA HIS A 78 -6.85 -0.77 1.84
C HIS A 78 -7.78 -1.86 1.30
N ALA A 79 -7.22 -2.74 0.46
CA ALA A 79 -7.95 -3.88 -0.07
C ALA A 79 -8.14 -4.96 1.01
N ARG A 80 -9.33 -5.57 1.04
CA ARG A 80 -9.53 -6.81 1.81
C ARG A 80 -8.65 -7.93 1.23
N PRO A 81 -8.18 -8.91 2.01
CA PRO A 81 -7.51 -10.08 1.45
C PRO A 81 -8.48 -10.87 0.56
N GLY A 82 -8.06 -11.25 -0.65
CA GLY A 82 -8.95 -11.90 -1.61
C GLY A 82 -8.58 -11.66 -3.07
N THR A 83 -9.51 -12.00 -3.96
CA THR A 83 -9.38 -11.76 -5.40
C THR A 83 -10.02 -10.43 -5.75
N HIS A 84 -9.26 -9.61 -6.47
CA HIS A 84 -9.67 -8.29 -6.96
C HIS A 84 -9.49 -8.24 -8.46
N ALA A 85 -10.45 -7.63 -9.14
CA ALA A 85 -10.31 -7.18 -10.52
C ALA A 85 -10.19 -5.65 -10.51
N PHE A 86 -8.95 -5.16 -10.45
CA PHE A 86 -8.71 -3.73 -10.51
C PHE A 86 -8.84 -3.23 -11.94
N MET A 87 -9.55 -2.13 -12.11
CA MET A 87 -9.83 -1.56 -13.42
C MET A 87 -9.32 -0.12 -13.47
N LEU A 88 -8.72 0.24 -14.59
CA LEU A 88 -8.39 1.63 -14.94
C LEU A 88 -9.22 2.00 -16.17
N ILE A 89 -10.05 3.02 -16.03
CA ILE A 89 -11.13 3.33 -16.97
C ILE A 89 -10.95 4.75 -17.53
N THR A 90 -10.98 4.85 -18.85
CA THR A 90 -11.09 6.09 -19.61
C THR A 90 -12.28 5.94 -20.58
N ASN A 91 -12.06 6.15 -21.88
CA ASN A 91 -12.97 5.72 -22.94
C ASN A 91 -12.80 4.23 -23.31
N SER A 92 -11.87 3.52 -22.66
CA SER A 92 -11.76 2.07 -22.66
C SER A 92 -11.29 1.57 -21.28
N VAL A 93 -11.16 0.25 -21.11
CA VAL A 93 -10.90 -0.37 -19.80
C VAL A 93 -9.65 -1.25 -19.86
N ALA A 94 -8.78 -1.10 -18.87
CA ALA A 94 -7.70 -2.04 -18.57
C ALA A 94 -8.00 -2.77 -17.26
N ILE A 95 -7.83 -4.09 -17.23
CA ILE A 95 -8.10 -4.93 -16.07
C ILE A 95 -6.80 -5.57 -15.59
N GLN A 96 -6.50 -5.46 -14.29
CA GLN A 96 -5.40 -6.12 -13.62
C GLN A 96 -5.92 -6.98 -12.48
N PRO A 97 -6.05 -8.30 -12.68
CA PRO A 97 -6.37 -9.22 -11.59
C PRO A 97 -5.26 -9.22 -10.54
N LEU A 98 -5.64 -9.25 -9.26
CA LEU A 98 -4.71 -9.38 -8.14
C LEU A 98 -5.31 -10.27 -7.05
N ARG A 99 -4.52 -11.19 -6.51
CA ARG A 99 -4.83 -11.88 -5.26
C ARG A 99 -4.14 -11.18 -4.09
N ALA A 100 -4.85 -10.26 -3.46
CA ALA A 100 -4.38 -9.49 -2.32
C ALA A 100 -4.20 -10.39 -1.09
N ARG A 101 -3.06 -10.26 -0.42
CA ARG A 101 -2.75 -10.96 0.84
C ARG A 101 -2.62 -9.94 1.96
N ALA A 102 -3.17 -10.26 3.14
CA ALA A 102 -3.06 -9.42 4.32
C ALA A 102 -1.59 -9.09 4.64
N GLY A 103 -1.32 -7.85 5.07
CA GLY A 103 0.01 -7.36 5.39
C GLY A 103 0.92 -7.07 4.18
N MET A 104 0.47 -7.37 2.95
CA MET A 104 1.26 -7.12 1.74
C MET A 104 0.96 -5.75 1.13
N THR A 105 1.94 -5.24 0.38
CA THR A 105 1.83 -3.97 -0.35
C THR A 105 2.08 -4.20 -1.83
N TYR A 106 1.22 -3.65 -2.66
CA TYR A 106 1.24 -3.76 -4.12
C TYR A 106 1.27 -2.36 -4.74
N TYR A 107 1.85 -2.26 -5.93
CA TYR A 107 1.98 -1.02 -6.67
C TYR A 107 1.48 -1.25 -8.09
N LEU A 108 0.38 -0.59 -8.45
CA LEU A 108 -0.25 -0.65 -9.76
C LEU A 108 -0.05 0.68 -10.48
N ARG A 109 0.72 0.62 -11.57
CA ARG A 109 1.01 1.76 -12.43
C ARG A 109 -0.07 1.91 -13.48
N GLY A 110 -0.74 3.06 -13.49
CA GLY A 110 -1.54 3.55 -14.59
C GLY A 110 -0.69 4.27 -15.63
N ARG A 111 -0.90 3.97 -16.91
CA ARG A 111 -0.43 4.75 -18.05
C ARG A 111 -1.56 4.92 -19.05
N LEU A 112 -1.59 6.07 -19.71
CA LEU A 112 -2.49 6.32 -20.82
C LEU A 112 -1.64 6.48 -22.08
N GLU A 113 -2.00 5.75 -23.13
CA GLU A 113 -1.49 6.01 -24.48
C GLU A 113 -2.42 7.00 -25.18
N GLN A 114 -1.92 7.70 -26.20
CA GLN A 114 -2.74 8.59 -27.02
C GLN A 114 -2.80 8.06 -28.45
N ILE A 115 -4.00 7.67 -28.88
CA ILE A 115 -4.28 7.21 -30.24
C ILE A 115 -5.37 8.10 -30.83
N GLY A 116 -4.94 9.18 -31.50
CA GLY A 116 -5.85 10.24 -31.94
C GLY A 116 -6.56 10.90 -30.75
N SER A 117 -7.89 10.76 -30.69
CA SER A 117 -8.74 11.24 -29.58
C SER A 117 -9.06 10.15 -28.53
N HIS A 118 -8.52 8.94 -28.69
CA HIS A 118 -8.72 7.84 -27.75
C HIS A 118 -7.54 7.75 -26.79
N TYR A 119 -7.80 7.40 -25.53
CA TYR A 119 -6.79 7.31 -24.48
C TYR A 119 -6.76 5.93 -23.82
N PRO A 120 -6.28 4.88 -24.52
CA PRO A 120 -6.25 3.53 -23.97
C PRO A 120 -5.45 3.47 -22.67
N PRO A 121 -6.03 2.93 -21.58
CA PRO A 121 -5.33 2.77 -20.33
C PRO A 121 -4.51 1.48 -20.32
N HIS A 122 -3.45 1.49 -19.53
CA HIS A 122 -2.68 0.33 -19.13
C HIS A 122 -2.52 0.34 -17.62
N LEU A 123 -2.87 -0.78 -16.98
CA LEU A 123 -2.69 -0.98 -15.55
C LEU A 123 -1.74 -2.15 -15.35
N THR A 124 -0.60 -1.93 -14.67
CA THR A 124 0.43 -2.96 -14.53
C THR A 124 0.99 -2.99 -13.13
N MET A 125 1.13 -4.18 -12.56
CA MET A 125 1.83 -4.35 -11.28
C MET A 125 3.33 -4.20 -11.47
N VAL A 126 3.95 -3.35 -10.65
CA VAL A 126 5.40 -3.13 -10.64
C VAL A 126 6.02 -3.65 -9.35
N SER A 127 7.35 -3.75 -9.33
CA SER A 127 8.08 -4.15 -8.12
C SER A 127 7.89 -3.13 -6.99
N PRO A 128 8.00 -3.53 -5.71
CA PRO A 128 7.95 -2.60 -4.59
C PRO A 128 9.00 -1.49 -4.67
N LEU A 129 10.21 -1.80 -5.15
CA LEU A 129 11.28 -0.82 -5.31
C LEU A 129 10.91 0.25 -6.35
N GLU A 130 10.41 -0.18 -7.51
CA GLU A 130 9.99 0.73 -8.59
C GLU A 130 8.80 1.58 -8.15
N GLY A 131 7.78 0.97 -7.56
CA GLY A 131 6.60 1.68 -7.08
C GLY A 131 6.93 2.72 -6.02
N GLN A 132 7.73 2.35 -5.01
CA GLN A 132 8.21 3.29 -3.99
C GLN A 132 9.03 4.42 -4.58
N ALA A 133 9.89 4.13 -5.56
CA ALA A 133 10.67 5.17 -6.20
C ALA A 133 9.80 6.15 -6.98
N ALA A 134 8.79 5.64 -7.70
CA ALA A 134 7.89 6.45 -8.50
C ALA A 134 7.06 7.42 -7.65
N ILE A 135 6.40 6.92 -6.59
CA ILE A 135 5.45 7.74 -5.81
C ILE A 135 6.11 8.89 -5.02
N ARG A 136 7.43 8.87 -4.80
CA ARG A 136 8.15 9.93 -4.09
C ARG A 136 8.03 11.30 -4.76
N HIS A 137 7.76 11.32 -6.06
CA HIS A 137 7.69 12.54 -6.86
C HIS A 137 6.26 12.85 -7.34
N LEU A 138 5.28 12.13 -6.80
CA LEU A 138 3.88 12.25 -7.19
C LEU A 138 3.08 12.91 -6.07
N GLU A 139 2.00 13.58 -6.45
CA GLU A 139 1.04 14.15 -5.52
C GLU A 139 0.13 13.04 -4.97
N ARG A 140 -0.07 13.03 -3.65
CA ARG A 140 -1.00 12.08 -3.02
C ARG A 140 -2.41 12.63 -3.07
N LEU A 141 -3.33 11.86 -3.63
CA LEU A 141 -4.76 12.08 -3.54
C LEU A 141 -5.32 11.31 -2.34
N ASP A 142 -6.38 11.86 -1.75
CA ASP A 142 -7.12 11.26 -0.64
C ASP A 142 -8.59 11.16 -1.03
N TYR A 143 -9.14 9.95 -1.00
CA TYR A 143 -10.51 9.67 -1.41
C TYR A 143 -11.42 9.30 -0.23
N GLY A 144 -10.93 9.41 1.00
CA GLY A 144 -11.64 8.96 2.19
C GLY A 144 -11.65 7.43 2.28
N GLU A 145 -11.42 6.91 3.48
CA GLU A 145 -11.55 5.48 3.80
C GLU A 145 -12.82 5.18 4.57
#